data_AF-Q2BF72-F1
#
_entry.id   AF-Q2BF72-F1
#
_cell.length_a   1.000
_cell.length_b   1.000
_cell.length_c   1.000
_cell.angle_alpha   90.00
_cell.angle_beta   90.00
_cell.angle_gamma   90.00
#
_symmetry.space_group_name_H-M   'P 1'
#
loop_
_entity.id
_entity.type
_entity.pdbx_description
1 polymer ?
#
loop_
_entity_poly.entity_id
_entity_poly.type
_entity_poly.pdbx_seq_one_letter_code
_entity_poly.pdbx_strand_id
1 'polypeptide(L)'
;MLLLVFLSPALVKANEFSDVSRYHWAYQDIKFLSDKEVIKGHLGKFSPSASITRNDAAIMLVRAMNLEAPAEPQVIPADMNPSTRGYNEVLAVLDKGMFSLTDNKFDPAKPLTRKDMAMALAVGFEYIGSGKSSFKDLPADDPYYPFVDAIAENKVTTGYGDGTFKPDLTVDRLQFAVFLSRIYTKPLEYNVKASGEVKHTVRSAEEAINLAMQYPDGTVHPADNTLQSFSDHTGLLSETGIRNGVLIYNGAEQNTDFTANYFKPYLTPGGTNQTLFDTFIILGRSYPGGELGSSKNYANYSDFQWYIDQTFSENGVLEALNASAAQLQKKANVYLAIPYPKLQEDIIGLDGAVLKNSPKEREKMAAWYMEAVEAVWEEKGFSNLTFKGYYWMSETMGYPQDGPLVEQISARIHQKGKFLIYSPHALSTNFERWETYGFDGAYLQPNAFRLKLTDADQRLHRAFLNAQIYGSGINIEIDQYGPHQIEAGVVNFKKYIEMSHRYGLPGQSLIFYQGIGMVDRMIQYGTPYYMEAYEQLKSLSYSIMQ
;
A
#
# COMPACT_ATOMS: atom_id res chain seq x y z
N MET A 1 -33.69 14.99 -36.03
CA MET A 1 -32.77 15.26 -34.90
C MET A 1 -32.09 13.92 -34.57
N LEU A 2 -30.93 13.65 -35.18
CA LEU A 2 -30.19 12.40 -34.98
C LEU A 2 -29.30 12.57 -33.75
N LEU A 3 -29.51 11.74 -32.73
CA LEU A 3 -28.71 11.72 -31.51
C LEU A 3 -27.40 10.95 -31.81
N LEU A 4 -26.29 11.66 -31.95
CA LEU A 4 -24.95 11.05 -31.99
C LEU A 4 -24.60 10.57 -30.58
N VAL A 5 -24.65 9.25 -30.38
CA VAL A 5 -24.05 8.59 -29.21
C VAL A 5 -22.53 8.63 -29.41
N PHE A 6 -21.85 9.47 -28.62
CA PHE A 6 -20.40 9.36 -28.47
C PHE A 6 -20.11 8.09 -27.68
N LEU A 7 -19.77 7.02 -28.38
CA LEU A 7 -19.04 5.90 -27.79
C LEU A 7 -17.69 6.46 -27.33
N SER A 8 -17.53 6.64 -26.01
CA SER A 8 -16.22 6.83 -25.42
C SER A 8 -15.31 5.70 -25.91
N PRO A 9 -14.14 5.99 -26.49
CA PRO A 9 -13.21 4.93 -26.84
C PRO A 9 -12.86 4.19 -25.56
N ALA A 10 -13.00 2.85 -25.59
CA ALA A 10 -12.45 1.99 -24.57
C ALA A 10 -11.01 2.43 -24.31
N LEU A 11 -10.66 2.64 -23.03
CA LEU A 11 -9.32 2.99 -22.59
C LEU A 11 -8.35 1.95 -23.18
N VAL A 12 -7.59 2.33 -24.21
CA VAL A 12 -6.51 1.50 -24.72
C VAL A 12 -5.46 1.46 -23.62
N LYS A 13 -5.39 0.33 -22.89
CA LYS A 13 -4.38 0.09 -21.87
C LYS A 13 -3.01 0.03 -22.55
N ALA A 14 -2.24 1.11 -22.49
CA ALA A 14 -0.95 1.22 -23.17
C ALA A 14 0.19 0.53 -22.39
N ASN A 15 1.04 -0.17 -23.14
CA ASN A 15 2.41 -0.61 -22.87
C ASN A 15 2.68 -1.67 -21.78
N GLU A 16 2.22 -2.90 -22.00
CA GLU A 16 2.96 -4.07 -21.50
C GLU A 16 4.10 -4.40 -22.47
N PHE A 17 5.33 -4.52 -21.96
CA PHE A 17 6.48 -4.91 -22.78
C PHE A 17 6.49 -6.42 -23.00
N SER A 18 6.53 -6.85 -24.26
CA SER A 18 6.47 -8.27 -24.66
C SER A 18 7.62 -9.13 -24.12
N ASP A 19 8.73 -8.51 -23.70
CA ASP A 19 9.92 -9.15 -23.15
C ASP A 19 10.08 -8.97 -21.63
N VAL A 20 9.04 -8.46 -20.95
CA VAL A 20 8.98 -8.38 -19.48
C VAL A 20 7.74 -9.14 -19.02
N SER A 21 7.94 -10.38 -18.56
CA SER A 21 6.87 -11.18 -17.97
C SER A 21 6.28 -10.45 -16.76
N ARG A 22 4.94 -10.52 -16.58
CA ARG A 22 4.27 -10.01 -15.36
C ARG A 22 4.74 -10.69 -14.07
N TYR A 23 5.32 -11.89 -14.18
CA TYR A 23 5.92 -12.63 -13.06
C TYR A 23 7.38 -12.23 -12.81
N HIS A 24 7.94 -11.35 -13.62
CA HIS A 24 9.31 -10.86 -13.44
C HIS A 24 9.39 -9.94 -12.23
N TRP A 25 10.42 -10.07 -11.40
CA TRP A 25 10.54 -9.35 -10.12
C TRP A 25 10.52 -7.82 -10.27
N ALA A 26 11.04 -7.30 -11.38
CA ALA A 26 11.09 -5.87 -11.71
C ALA A 26 9.87 -5.38 -12.53
N TYR A 27 8.88 -6.24 -12.79
CA TYR A 27 7.74 -5.88 -13.64
C TYR A 27 7.05 -4.61 -13.15
N GLN A 28 6.79 -4.51 -11.84
CA GLN A 28 6.08 -3.37 -11.26
C GLN A 28 6.91 -2.08 -11.34
N ASP A 29 8.22 -2.14 -11.13
CA ASP A 29 9.12 -0.98 -11.26
C ASP A 29 9.14 -0.46 -12.72
N ILE A 30 9.20 -1.37 -13.69
CA ILE A 30 9.19 -1.04 -15.12
C ILE A 30 7.82 -0.47 -15.53
N LYS A 31 6.73 -1.09 -15.05
CA LYS A 31 5.37 -0.63 -15.32
C LYS A 31 5.15 0.77 -14.76
N PHE A 32 5.53 1.00 -13.49
CA PHE A 32 5.41 2.30 -12.84
C PHE A 32 6.11 3.41 -13.63
N LEU A 33 7.37 3.20 -14.02
CA LEU A 33 8.12 4.16 -14.83
C LEU A 33 7.59 4.31 -16.26
N SER A 34 6.94 3.27 -16.81
CA SER A 34 6.26 3.35 -18.10
C SER A 34 4.97 4.19 -18.02
N ASP A 35 4.17 4.00 -16.97
CA ASP A 35 2.95 4.78 -16.71
C ASP A 35 3.27 6.27 -16.50
N LYS A 36 4.45 6.57 -15.95
CA LYS A 36 4.99 7.95 -15.80
C LYS A 36 5.71 8.48 -17.05
N GLU A 37 5.63 7.76 -18.18
CA GLU A 37 6.30 8.08 -19.44
C GLU A 37 7.84 8.21 -19.40
N VAL A 38 8.48 7.81 -18.30
CA VAL A 38 9.95 7.77 -18.15
C VAL A 38 10.54 6.72 -19.10
N ILE A 39 9.91 5.54 -19.14
CA ILE A 39 10.27 4.43 -20.02
C ILE A 39 9.25 4.32 -21.15
N LYS A 40 9.72 4.32 -22.41
CA LYS A 40 8.85 4.13 -23.59
C LYS A 40 9.12 2.83 -24.37
N GLY A 41 10.21 2.14 -24.06
CA GLY A 41 10.69 0.96 -24.80
C GLY A 41 10.99 1.25 -26.27
N HIS A 42 11.14 0.18 -27.06
CA HIS A 42 11.31 0.23 -28.51
C HIS A 42 10.58 -0.95 -29.15
N LEU A 43 9.69 -0.70 -30.11
CA LEU A 43 8.91 -1.73 -30.82
C LEU A 43 8.21 -2.74 -29.87
N GLY A 44 7.62 -2.25 -28.77
CA GLY A 44 6.92 -3.09 -27.79
C GLY A 44 7.84 -3.92 -26.88
N LYS A 45 9.14 -3.61 -26.83
CA LYS A 45 10.14 -4.26 -25.97
C LYS A 45 10.83 -3.27 -25.04
N PHE A 46 11.16 -3.71 -23.84
CA PHE A 46 11.94 -2.98 -22.85
C PHE A 46 13.46 -3.21 -23.00
N SER A 47 13.84 -4.41 -23.41
CA SER A 47 15.23 -4.93 -23.48
C SER A 47 15.94 -4.92 -22.13
N PRO A 48 15.46 -5.70 -21.12
CA PRO A 48 15.91 -5.62 -19.74
C PRO A 48 17.41 -5.87 -19.55
N SER A 49 17.98 -6.84 -20.27
CA SER A 49 19.39 -7.25 -20.13
C SER A 49 20.36 -6.44 -21.00
N ALA A 50 19.88 -5.48 -21.80
CA ALA A 50 20.77 -4.64 -22.58
C ALA A 50 21.48 -3.63 -21.67
N SER A 51 22.77 -3.41 -21.87
CA SER A 51 23.50 -2.33 -21.20
C SER A 51 22.84 -0.99 -21.51
N ILE A 52 22.61 -0.18 -20.49
CA ILE A 52 22.09 1.18 -20.69
C ILE A 52 23.21 2.09 -21.18
N THR A 53 22.95 2.89 -22.21
CA THR A 53 23.89 3.90 -22.68
C THR A 53 23.83 5.15 -21.82
N ARG A 54 24.91 5.94 -21.78
CA ARG A 54 24.92 7.25 -21.11
C ARG A 54 23.80 8.16 -21.61
N ASN A 55 23.53 8.16 -22.92
CA ASN A 55 22.45 8.94 -23.51
C ASN A 55 21.06 8.47 -23.07
N ASP A 56 20.80 7.16 -23.08
CA ASP A 56 19.49 6.64 -22.63
C ASP A 56 19.26 6.92 -21.13
N ALA A 57 20.31 6.83 -20.31
CA ALA A 57 20.23 7.19 -18.90
C ALA A 57 19.92 8.69 -18.70
N ALA A 58 20.57 9.58 -19.46
CA ALA A 58 20.28 11.01 -19.43
C ALA A 58 18.83 11.32 -19.82
N ILE A 59 18.33 10.68 -20.89
CA ILE A 59 16.94 10.82 -21.33
C ILE A 59 15.96 10.36 -20.24
N MET A 60 16.22 9.21 -19.60
CA MET A 60 15.37 8.71 -18.52
C MET A 60 15.38 9.64 -17.30
N LEU A 61 16.54 10.18 -16.92
CA LEU A 61 16.66 11.10 -15.78
C LEU A 61 15.95 12.42 -16.04
N VAL A 62 16.11 13.00 -17.23
CA VAL A 62 15.45 14.25 -17.61
C VAL A 62 13.94 14.09 -17.63
N ARG A 63 13.42 12.98 -18.16
CA ARG A 63 11.98 12.69 -18.11
C ARG A 63 11.47 12.51 -16.70
N ALA A 64 12.18 11.73 -15.87
CA ALA A 64 11.78 11.54 -14.48
C ALA A 64 11.75 12.87 -13.72
N MET A 65 12.78 13.69 -13.88
CA MET A 65 12.93 14.93 -13.14
C MET A 65 12.22 16.14 -13.77
N ASN A 66 11.61 15.94 -14.94
CA ASN A 66 11.05 16.99 -15.79
C ASN A 66 12.03 18.18 -15.98
N LEU A 67 13.29 17.87 -16.29
CA LEU A 67 14.34 18.89 -16.46
C LEU A 67 14.23 19.57 -17.81
N GLU A 68 14.44 20.88 -17.82
CA GLU A 68 14.59 21.66 -19.03
C GLU A 68 16.07 21.84 -19.37
N ALA A 69 16.39 21.88 -20.67
CA ALA A 69 17.72 22.25 -21.11
C ALA A 69 17.98 23.74 -20.80
N PRO A 70 19.20 24.12 -20.38
CA PRO A 70 19.52 25.52 -20.15
C PRO A 70 19.39 26.31 -21.46
N ALA A 71 18.82 27.52 -21.38
CA ALA A 71 18.71 28.41 -22.54
C ALA A 71 20.10 28.79 -23.10
N GLU A 72 21.09 28.90 -22.22
CA GLU A 72 22.48 29.21 -22.55
C GLU A 72 23.41 28.14 -21.95
N PRO A 73 23.61 27.00 -22.62
CA PRO A 73 24.44 25.91 -22.10
C PRO A 73 25.90 26.36 -21.95
N GLN A 74 26.44 26.23 -20.73
CA GLN A 74 27.84 26.56 -20.44
C GLN A 74 28.83 25.59 -21.11
N VAL A 75 28.38 24.36 -21.35
CA VAL A 75 29.19 23.29 -21.93
C VAL A 75 28.39 22.60 -23.03
N ILE A 76 28.96 22.51 -24.23
CA ILE A 76 28.43 21.72 -25.34
C ILE A 76 29.46 20.65 -25.69
N PRO A 77 29.14 19.33 -25.54
CA PRO A 77 30.08 18.27 -25.87
C PRO A 77 30.43 18.25 -27.35
N ALA A 78 31.71 18.00 -27.67
CA ALA A 78 32.24 18.05 -29.04
C ALA A 78 31.66 16.97 -29.97
N ASP A 79 31.09 15.90 -29.42
CA ASP A 79 30.46 14.79 -30.11
C ASP A 79 28.92 14.89 -30.17
N MET A 80 28.36 16.05 -29.83
CA MET A 80 26.93 16.29 -29.76
C MET A 80 26.53 17.54 -30.57
N ASN A 81 25.39 17.49 -31.24
CA ASN A 81 24.80 18.64 -31.95
C ASN A 81 23.26 18.58 -31.87
N PRO A 82 22.54 19.67 -32.22
CA PRO A 82 21.07 19.73 -32.09
C PRO A 82 20.26 18.66 -32.81
N SER A 83 20.83 18.00 -33.83
CA SER A 83 20.17 16.88 -34.53
C SER A 83 20.37 15.52 -33.86
N THR A 84 21.23 15.46 -32.83
CA THR A 84 21.52 14.19 -32.16
C THR A 84 20.43 13.84 -31.17
N ARG A 85 19.96 12.59 -31.18
CA ARG A 85 18.96 12.11 -30.21
C ARG A 85 19.47 12.30 -28.78
N GLY A 86 18.69 12.97 -27.95
CA GLY A 86 19.04 13.24 -26.55
C GLY A 86 19.87 14.50 -26.34
N TYR A 87 20.08 15.35 -27.36
CA TYR A 87 20.93 16.54 -27.26
C TYR A 87 20.52 17.45 -26.09
N ASN A 88 19.24 17.83 -26.02
CA ASN A 88 18.75 18.70 -24.95
C ASN A 88 18.84 18.02 -23.58
N GLU A 89 18.55 16.72 -23.52
CA GLU A 89 18.63 15.95 -22.29
C GLU A 89 20.06 15.84 -21.77
N VAL A 90 21.03 15.66 -22.66
CA VAL A 90 22.46 15.66 -22.32
C VAL A 90 22.89 17.04 -21.79
N LEU A 91 22.45 18.13 -22.42
CA LEU A 91 22.74 19.48 -21.91
C LEU A 91 22.16 19.70 -20.51
N ALA A 92 20.92 19.26 -20.26
CA ALA A 92 20.27 19.40 -18.96
C ALA A 92 21.01 18.65 -17.84
N VAL A 93 21.44 17.39 -18.09
CA VAL A 93 22.15 16.62 -17.06
C VAL A 93 23.59 17.11 -16.84
N LEU A 94 24.22 17.70 -17.85
CA LEU A 94 25.55 18.32 -17.72
C LEU A 94 25.47 19.64 -16.93
N ASP A 95 24.46 20.46 -17.17
CA ASP A 95 24.21 21.70 -16.43
C ASP A 95 23.99 21.42 -14.93
N LYS A 96 23.28 20.33 -14.62
CA LYS A 96 23.10 19.82 -13.25
C LYS A 96 24.33 19.14 -12.66
N GLY A 97 25.39 18.91 -13.45
CA GLY A 97 26.61 18.23 -12.99
C GLY A 97 26.43 16.72 -12.74
N MET A 98 25.36 16.11 -13.26
CA MET A 98 25.04 14.69 -13.05
C MET A 98 25.96 13.76 -13.87
N PHE A 99 26.53 14.28 -14.95
CA PHE A 99 27.47 13.56 -15.81
C PHE A 99 28.71 14.40 -16.05
N SER A 100 29.85 13.74 -16.28
CA SER A 100 31.12 14.36 -16.65
C SER A 100 31.46 14.13 -18.11
N LEU A 101 32.29 15.00 -18.68
CA LEU A 101 32.89 14.82 -20.00
C LEU A 101 34.28 14.18 -19.89
N THR A 102 34.68 13.44 -20.92
CA THR A 102 36.05 12.97 -21.12
C THR A 102 36.57 13.57 -22.42
N ASP A 103 37.69 14.29 -22.38
CA ASP A 103 38.28 14.98 -23.55
C ASP A 103 37.26 15.83 -24.33
N ASN A 104 36.42 16.60 -23.60
CA ASN A 104 35.32 17.41 -24.12
C ASN A 104 34.20 16.63 -24.84
N LYS A 105 34.14 15.31 -24.71
CA LYS A 105 33.10 14.44 -25.29
C LYS A 105 32.19 13.84 -24.22
N PHE A 106 30.94 13.60 -24.59
CA PHE A 106 29.96 12.94 -23.72
C PHE A 106 29.94 11.42 -23.89
N ASP A 107 30.32 10.91 -25.07
CA ASP A 107 30.27 9.50 -25.47
C ASP A 107 28.86 8.90 -25.35
N PRO A 108 27.86 9.37 -26.11
CA PRO A 108 26.45 9.02 -25.91
C PRO A 108 26.15 7.53 -26.02
N ALA A 109 26.91 6.79 -26.84
CA ALA A 109 26.74 5.34 -27.05
C ALA A 109 27.49 4.47 -26.02
N LYS A 110 28.34 5.05 -25.18
CA LYS A 110 29.12 4.30 -24.20
C LYS A 110 28.19 3.74 -23.11
N PRO A 111 28.36 2.47 -22.69
CA PRO A 111 27.64 1.92 -21.56
C PRO A 111 27.86 2.72 -20.27
N LEU A 112 26.80 2.87 -19.47
CA LEU A 112 26.89 3.52 -18.16
C LEU A 112 27.49 2.56 -17.13
N THR A 113 28.51 3.01 -16.40
CA THR A 113 29.09 2.25 -15.28
C THR A 113 28.30 2.49 -13.99
N ARG A 114 28.43 1.60 -13.00
CA ARG A 114 27.76 1.75 -11.70
C ARG A 114 28.20 2.99 -10.93
N LYS A 115 29.46 3.41 -11.04
CA LYS A 115 29.96 4.64 -10.42
C LYS A 115 29.42 5.90 -11.11
N ASP A 116 29.34 5.91 -12.44
CA ASP A 116 28.72 7.01 -13.19
C ASP A 116 27.22 7.12 -12.87
N MET A 117 26.54 5.99 -12.76
CA MET A 117 25.14 5.94 -12.30
C MET A 117 25.01 6.49 -10.87
N ALA A 118 25.90 6.11 -9.95
CA ALA A 118 25.85 6.60 -8.58
C ALA A 118 26.01 8.12 -8.52
N MET A 119 26.96 8.68 -9.29
CA MET A 119 27.13 10.13 -9.42
C MET A 119 25.86 10.79 -9.99
N ALA A 120 25.32 10.27 -11.09
CA ALA A 120 24.13 10.85 -11.71
C ALA A 120 22.92 10.87 -10.77
N LEU A 121 22.68 9.79 -10.03
CA LEU A 121 21.58 9.71 -9.07
C LEU A 121 21.85 10.57 -7.82
N ALA A 122 23.06 10.51 -7.25
CA ALA A 122 23.38 11.28 -6.04
C ALA A 122 23.31 12.79 -6.29
N VAL A 123 23.88 13.26 -7.40
CA VAL A 123 23.86 14.69 -7.76
C VAL A 123 22.46 15.11 -8.16
N GLY A 124 21.78 14.34 -9.02
CA GLY A 124 20.45 14.71 -9.52
C GLY A 124 19.41 14.85 -8.43
N PHE A 125 19.40 13.94 -7.46
CA PHE A 125 18.44 13.94 -6.35
C PHE A 125 19.02 14.55 -5.07
N GLU A 126 20.20 15.17 -5.18
CA GLU A 126 20.90 15.86 -4.08
C GLU A 126 21.03 14.98 -2.82
N TYR A 127 21.31 13.70 -2.99
CA TYR A 127 21.48 12.78 -1.88
C TYR A 127 22.79 13.05 -1.16
N ILE A 128 22.71 12.98 0.17
CA ILE A 128 23.84 13.15 1.08
C ILE A 128 24.13 11.80 1.73
N GLY A 129 25.40 11.43 1.75
CA GLY A 129 25.90 10.23 2.41
C GLY A 129 26.21 10.45 3.89
N SER A 130 26.30 9.35 4.64
CA SER A 130 26.67 9.37 6.06
C SER A 130 28.17 9.13 6.31
N GLY A 131 28.94 8.81 5.27
CA GLY A 131 30.35 8.42 5.33
C GLY A 131 30.58 7.05 5.98
N LYS A 132 29.56 6.17 5.98
CA LYS A 132 29.57 4.88 6.68
C LYS A 132 29.51 3.68 5.74
N SER A 133 29.42 3.90 4.44
CA SER A 133 29.50 2.84 3.45
C SER A 133 30.78 2.03 3.62
N SER A 134 30.63 0.71 3.57
CA SER A 134 31.67 -0.27 3.88
C SER A 134 31.93 -1.24 2.72
N PHE A 135 31.65 -0.83 1.48
CA PHE A 135 31.94 -1.63 0.30
C PHE A 135 33.44 -1.90 0.17
N LYS A 136 33.82 -3.17 0.06
CA LYS A 136 35.22 -3.62 0.10
C LYS A 136 36.08 -3.12 -1.05
N ASP A 137 35.44 -2.80 -2.17
CA ASP A 137 36.05 -2.38 -3.43
C ASP A 137 35.89 -0.88 -3.70
N LEU A 138 35.56 -0.09 -2.66
CA LEU A 138 35.45 1.36 -2.75
C LEU A 138 36.05 2.02 -1.50
N PRO A 139 37.36 2.35 -1.53
CA PRO A 139 38.04 3.10 -0.47
C PRO A 139 37.41 4.48 -0.23
N ALA A 140 37.53 5.00 1.01
CA ALA A 140 36.95 6.28 1.39
C ALA A 140 37.58 7.51 0.69
N ASP A 141 38.79 7.35 0.13
CA ASP A 141 39.50 8.36 -0.66
C ASP A 141 39.20 8.27 -2.17
N ASP A 142 38.41 7.29 -2.61
CA ASP A 142 37.96 7.21 -4.01
C ASP A 142 37.03 8.41 -4.34
N PRO A 143 37.23 9.12 -5.47
CA PRO A 143 36.39 10.24 -5.86
C PRO A 143 34.89 9.93 -5.99
N TYR A 144 34.52 8.67 -6.23
CA TYR A 144 33.12 8.23 -6.32
C TYR A 144 32.56 7.74 -4.98
N TYR A 145 33.38 7.62 -3.93
CA TYR A 145 32.92 7.21 -2.60
C TYR A 145 31.74 8.05 -2.10
N PRO A 146 31.76 9.41 -2.15
CA PRO A 146 30.66 10.22 -1.63
C PRO A 146 29.33 9.94 -2.33
N PHE A 147 29.34 9.70 -3.64
CA PHE A 147 28.13 9.43 -4.42
C PHE A 147 27.57 8.04 -4.13
N VAL A 148 28.43 7.03 -4.05
CA VAL A 148 28.02 5.66 -3.73
C VAL A 148 27.51 5.57 -2.30
N ASP A 149 28.17 6.24 -1.35
CA ASP A 149 27.73 6.34 0.03
C ASP A 149 26.37 7.05 0.14
N ALA A 150 26.15 8.13 -0.61
CA ALA A 150 24.87 8.83 -0.67
C ALA A 150 23.70 7.94 -1.13
N ILE A 151 23.86 7.21 -2.23
CA ILE A 151 22.79 6.32 -2.72
C ILE A 151 22.63 5.06 -1.84
N ALA A 152 23.65 4.64 -1.09
CA ALA A 152 23.57 3.55 -0.14
C ALA A 152 22.83 3.96 1.14
N GLU A 153 23.16 5.11 1.71
CA GLU A 153 22.50 5.70 2.89
C GLU A 153 20.99 5.88 2.63
N ASN A 154 20.64 6.33 1.42
CA ASN A 154 19.25 6.53 1.00
C ASN A 154 18.57 5.25 0.50
N LYS A 155 19.19 4.07 0.69
CA LYS A 155 18.65 2.74 0.37
C LYS A 155 18.25 2.57 -1.10
N VAL A 156 18.90 3.32 -2.01
CA VAL A 156 18.75 3.12 -3.46
C VAL A 156 19.51 1.86 -3.87
N THR A 157 20.70 1.63 -3.29
CA THR A 157 21.53 0.44 -3.51
C THR A 157 21.88 -0.27 -2.20
N THR A 158 22.02 -1.60 -2.26
CA THR A 158 22.57 -2.44 -1.19
C THR A 158 23.94 -3.03 -1.54
N GLY A 159 24.43 -2.76 -2.76
CA GLY A 159 25.57 -3.49 -3.33
C GLY A 159 25.26 -4.96 -3.59
N TYR A 160 26.32 -5.76 -3.72
CA TYR A 160 26.26 -7.20 -3.94
C TYR A 160 26.42 -7.97 -2.62
N GLY A 161 25.92 -9.21 -2.57
CA GLY A 161 25.96 -10.05 -1.36
C GLY A 161 27.37 -10.44 -0.88
N ASP A 162 28.40 -10.18 -1.68
CA ASP A 162 29.82 -10.36 -1.33
C ASP A 162 30.41 -9.13 -0.56
N GLY A 163 29.61 -8.07 -0.39
CA GLY A 163 30.00 -6.82 0.26
C GLY A 163 30.70 -5.83 -0.69
N THR A 164 30.54 -5.98 -2.00
CA THR A 164 31.13 -5.08 -3.02
C THR A 164 30.08 -4.20 -3.70
N PHE A 165 30.50 -3.08 -4.27
CA PHE A 165 29.67 -2.22 -5.11
C PHE A 165 29.85 -2.47 -6.61
N LYS A 166 31.04 -2.91 -7.03
CA LYS A 166 31.49 -3.13 -8.43
C LYS A 166 31.41 -1.85 -9.28
N PRO A 167 32.18 -0.79 -8.95
CA PRO A 167 32.02 0.55 -9.52
C PRO A 167 32.18 0.61 -11.05
N ASP A 168 33.09 -0.19 -11.62
CA ASP A 168 33.36 -0.19 -13.08
C ASP A 168 32.45 -1.13 -13.88
N LEU A 169 31.62 -1.94 -13.21
CA LEU A 169 30.68 -2.81 -13.91
C LEU A 169 29.60 -1.96 -14.59
N THR A 170 29.24 -2.34 -15.82
CA THR A 170 28.17 -1.67 -16.56
C THR A 170 26.80 -2.00 -15.99
N VAL A 171 25.89 -1.04 -16.05
CA VAL A 171 24.50 -1.18 -15.61
C VAL A 171 23.63 -1.63 -16.78
N ASP A 172 22.74 -2.60 -16.56
CA ASP A 172 21.71 -2.94 -17.56
C ASP A 172 20.47 -2.02 -17.42
N ARG A 173 19.65 -1.96 -18.46
CA ARG A 173 18.46 -1.10 -18.49
C ARG A 173 17.49 -1.40 -17.34
N LEU A 174 17.40 -2.67 -16.94
CA LEU A 174 16.53 -3.11 -15.86
C LEU A 174 17.01 -2.62 -14.49
N GLN A 175 18.29 -2.76 -14.18
CA GLN A 175 18.91 -2.27 -12.95
C GLN A 175 18.72 -0.77 -12.83
N PHE A 176 19.00 -0.02 -13.90
CA PHE A 176 18.82 1.43 -13.90
C PHE A 176 17.36 1.83 -13.65
N ALA A 177 16.40 1.17 -14.30
CA ALA A 177 14.97 1.40 -14.05
C ALA A 177 14.58 1.12 -12.59
N VAL A 178 15.07 0.03 -11.99
CA VAL A 178 14.77 -0.29 -10.60
C VAL A 178 15.38 0.73 -9.63
N PHE A 179 16.60 1.21 -9.87
CA PHE A 179 17.19 2.28 -9.05
C PHE A 179 16.38 3.57 -9.15
N LEU A 180 15.98 3.95 -10.36
CA LEU A 180 15.19 5.16 -10.58
C LEU A 180 13.79 5.04 -9.97
N SER A 181 13.12 3.89 -10.11
CA SER A 181 11.81 3.60 -9.51
C SER A 181 11.84 3.78 -7.98
N ARG A 182 12.86 3.22 -7.31
CA ARG A 182 13.02 3.33 -5.84
C ARG A 182 13.15 4.76 -5.32
N ILE A 183 13.72 5.65 -6.13
CA ILE A 183 13.83 7.08 -5.84
C ILE A 183 12.48 7.74 -6.06
N TYR A 184 11.89 7.48 -7.23
CA TYR A 184 10.68 8.14 -7.70
C TYR A 184 9.45 7.86 -6.82
N THR A 185 9.36 6.67 -6.22
CA THR A 185 8.22 6.29 -5.37
C THR A 185 8.31 6.84 -3.94
N LYS A 186 9.30 7.68 -3.61
CA LYS A 186 9.54 8.16 -2.24
C LYS A 186 9.64 9.68 -2.19
N PRO A 187 9.18 10.31 -1.09
CA PRO A 187 9.48 11.71 -0.84
C PRO A 187 10.97 11.92 -0.61
N LEU A 188 11.51 12.99 -1.17
CA LEU A 188 12.89 13.44 -0.94
C LEU A 188 13.02 14.25 0.36
N GLU A 189 11.94 14.93 0.76
CA GLU A 189 11.87 15.80 1.93
C GLU A 189 10.61 15.52 2.74
N TYR A 190 10.65 15.87 4.02
CA TYR A 190 9.61 15.65 5.00
C TYR A 190 9.40 16.91 5.82
N ASN A 191 8.16 17.38 5.87
CA ASN A 191 7.75 18.54 6.64
C ASN A 191 7.29 18.10 8.04
N VAL A 192 7.90 18.66 9.07
CA VAL A 192 7.42 18.56 10.45
C VAL A 192 6.50 19.74 10.70
N LYS A 193 5.24 19.47 11.00
CA LYS A 193 4.24 20.50 11.32
C LYS A 193 3.88 20.47 12.79
N ALA A 194 3.67 21.66 13.38
CA ALA A 194 3.12 21.84 14.72
C ALA A 194 2.27 23.11 14.72
N SER A 195 1.10 23.05 15.37
CA SER A 195 0.09 24.12 15.38
C SER A 195 -0.29 24.62 13.98
N GLY A 196 -0.33 23.70 13.01
CA GLY A 196 -0.69 23.97 11.62
C GLY A 196 0.41 24.57 10.73
N GLU A 197 1.60 24.84 11.27
CA GLU A 197 2.71 25.45 10.53
C GLU A 197 3.87 24.48 10.35
N VAL A 198 4.57 24.57 9.21
CA VAL A 198 5.85 23.86 9.00
C VAL A 198 6.91 24.45 9.92
N LYS A 199 7.47 23.62 10.80
CA LYS A 199 8.55 23.99 11.73
C LYS A 199 9.92 23.54 11.23
N HIS A 200 9.98 22.40 10.55
CA HIS A 200 11.21 21.85 9.96
C HIS A 200 10.91 21.22 8.60
N THR A 201 11.88 21.27 7.71
CA THR A 201 11.91 20.47 6.48
C THR A 201 13.24 19.74 6.45
N VAL A 202 13.21 18.41 6.42
CA VAL A 202 14.40 17.56 6.52
C VAL A 202 14.35 16.43 5.48
N ARG A 203 15.50 15.85 5.14
CA ARG A 203 15.62 14.78 4.13
C ARG A 203 15.49 13.38 4.70
N SER A 204 15.51 13.23 6.02
CA SER A 204 15.33 11.95 6.70
C SER A 204 13.96 11.84 7.35
N ALA A 205 13.22 10.82 6.96
CA ALA A 205 11.94 10.51 7.58
C ALA A 205 12.09 10.03 9.04
N GLU A 206 13.28 9.60 9.48
CA GLU A 206 13.54 9.28 10.88
C GLU A 206 13.81 10.54 11.70
N GLU A 207 14.61 11.45 11.15
CA GLU A 207 14.86 12.77 11.75
C GLU A 207 13.56 13.56 11.91
N ALA A 208 12.71 13.59 10.87
CA ALA A 208 11.42 14.26 10.90
C ALA A 208 10.52 13.74 12.04
N ILE A 209 10.48 12.42 12.24
CA ILE A 209 9.70 11.81 13.33
C ILE A 209 10.28 12.17 14.70
N ASN A 210 11.60 12.13 14.85
CA ASN A 210 12.26 12.52 16.09
C ASN A 210 12.03 14.00 16.44
N LEU A 211 11.98 14.88 15.43
CA LEU A 211 11.62 16.29 15.60
C LEU A 211 10.14 16.47 15.93
N ALA A 212 9.24 15.75 15.26
CA ALA A 212 7.79 15.84 15.51
C ALA A 212 7.43 15.45 16.95
N MET A 213 8.09 14.43 17.51
CA MET A 213 7.88 14.01 18.90
C MET A 213 8.30 15.05 19.96
N GLN A 214 9.00 16.13 19.56
CA GLN A 214 9.34 17.25 20.45
C GLN A 214 8.19 18.26 20.58
N TYR A 215 7.14 18.14 19.75
CA TYR A 215 5.95 18.98 19.78
C TYR A 215 4.73 18.17 20.24
N PRO A 216 3.90 18.68 21.18
CA PRO A 216 2.71 17.96 21.66
C PRO A 216 1.71 17.58 20.55
N ASP A 217 1.56 18.44 19.54
CA ASP A 217 0.70 18.27 18.37
C ASP A 217 1.48 18.01 17.08
N GLY A 218 2.75 17.62 17.21
CA GLY A 218 3.65 17.40 16.07
C GLY A 218 3.11 16.34 15.11
N THR A 219 3.32 16.56 13.83
CA THR A 219 2.99 15.66 12.70
C THR A 219 4.11 15.68 11.67
N VAL A 220 4.19 14.62 10.86
CA VAL A 220 5.17 14.50 9.77
C VAL A 220 4.43 14.26 8.47
N HIS A 221 4.77 15.04 7.45
CA HIS A 221 4.14 14.97 6.13
C HIS A 221 5.21 14.82 5.04
N PRO A 222 4.94 14.05 3.98
CA PRO A 222 5.80 14.04 2.81
C PRO A 222 5.78 15.43 2.14
N ALA A 223 6.93 15.91 1.68
CA ALA A 223 7.00 17.14 0.90
C ALA A 223 6.89 16.84 -0.60
N ASP A 224 6.10 17.67 -1.29
CA ASP A 224 6.08 17.71 -2.75
C ASP A 224 7.48 17.91 -3.31
N ASN A 225 7.74 17.28 -4.44
CA ASN A 225 8.93 17.54 -5.23
C ASN A 225 8.57 17.54 -6.72
N THR A 226 9.57 17.76 -7.57
CA THR A 226 9.36 17.82 -9.02
C THR A 226 8.86 16.49 -9.63
N LEU A 227 8.98 15.37 -8.90
CA LEU A 227 8.63 14.01 -9.36
C LEU A 227 7.21 13.61 -8.98
N GLN A 228 6.76 14.03 -7.79
CA GLN A 228 5.51 13.60 -7.20
C GLN A 228 4.98 14.65 -6.21
N SER A 229 3.68 14.93 -6.31
CA SER A 229 2.92 15.60 -5.25
C SER A 229 2.37 14.58 -4.27
N PHE A 230 2.37 14.94 -3.00
CA PHE A 230 1.87 14.11 -1.92
C PHE A 230 0.73 14.81 -1.17
N SER A 231 -0.18 14.01 -0.64
CA SER A 231 -1.28 14.50 0.18
C SER A 231 -0.82 14.70 1.63
N ASP A 232 -1.30 15.77 2.27
CA ASP A 232 -1.19 15.96 3.71
C ASP A 232 -2.17 15.05 4.50
N HIS A 233 -3.09 14.39 3.82
CA HIS A 233 -4.06 13.45 4.38
C HIS A 233 -3.78 12.02 3.92
N THR A 234 -4.18 11.04 4.74
CA THR A 234 -4.24 9.64 4.33
C THR A 234 -5.20 9.46 3.15
N GLY A 235 -5.11 8.32 2.46
CA GLY A 235 -5.99 7.99 1.34
C GLY A 235 -7.47 8.16 1.67
N LEU A 236 -8.17 8.94 0.84
CA LEU A 236 -9.62 9.12 0.94
C LEU A 236 -10.41 7.86 0.56
N LEU A 237 -9.85 7.03 -0.33
CA LEU A 237 -10.39 5.74 -0.79
C LEU A 237 -11.91 5.76 -1.06
N SER A 238 -12.41 6.87 -1.59
CA SER A 238 -13.85 7.17 -1.63
C SER A 238 -14.63 6.19 -2.51
N GLU A 239 -13.98 5.63 -3.52
CA GLU A 239 -14.53 4.62 -4.42
C GLU A 239 -14.94 3.35 -3.66
N THR A 240 -14.20 2.97 -2.62
CA THR A 240 -14.54 1.82 -1.76
C THR A 240 -15.83 2.03 -0.97
N GLY A 241 -16.27 3.28 -0.81
CA GLY A 241 -17.40 3.66 0.02
C GLY A 241 -17.14 3.58 1.53
N ILE A 242 -15.90 3.35 1.95
CA ILE A 242 -15.51 3.27 3.36
C ILE A 242 -15.09 4.65 3.86
N ARG A 243 -15.78 5.15 4.88
CA ARG A 243 -15.27 6.24 5.72
C ARG A 243 -14.80 5.67 7.05
N ASN A 244 -15.70 5.01 7.79
CA ASN A 244 -15.36 4.24 8.98
C ASN A 244 -15.80 2.79 8.80
N GLY A 245 -14.83 1.92 8.55
CA GLY A 245 -15.02 0.48 8.52
C GLY A 245 -14.71 -0.19 9.86
N VAL A 246 -15.29 -1.36 10.12
CA VAL A 246 -14.93 -2.21 11.26
C VAL A 246 -14.77 -3.66 10.84
N LEU A 247 -13.72 -4.30 11.32
CA LEU A 247 -13.49 -5.74 11.15
C LEU A 247 -14.32 -6.52 12.16
N ILE A 248 -15.08 -7.50 11.67
CA ILE A 248 -15.90 -8.40 12.46
C ILE A 248 -15.45 -9.84 12.21
N TYR A 249 -14.93 -10.48 13.27
CA TYR A 249 -14.58 -11.90 13.21
C TYR A 249 -15.82 -12.80 13.14
N ASN A 250 -15.77 -13.76 12.23
CA ASN A 250 -16.85 -14.69 11.89
C ASN A 250 -16.32 -16.08 11.50
N GLY A 251 -15.09 -16.42 11.87
CA GLY A 251 -14.55 -17.78 11.68
C GLY A 251 -14.93 -18.71 12.82
N ALA A 252 -14.20 -19.82 12.97
CA ALA A 252 -14.39 -20.77 14.06
C ALA A 252 -13.98 -20.18 15.42
N GLU A 253 -13.23 -19.08 15.42
CA GLU A 253 -12.96 -18.29 16.62
C GLU A 253 -14.20 -17.58 17.18
N GLN A 254 -15.25 -17.39 16.36
CA GLN A 254 -16.51 -16.79 16.79
C GLN A 254 -17.45 -17.87 17.31
N ASN A 255 -17.61 -17.92 18.63
CA ASN A 255 -18.37 -18.95 19.34
C ASN A 255 -19.63 -18.40 20.05
N THR A 256 -20.01 -17.15 19.76
CA THR A 256 -21.22 -16.53 20.27
C THR A 256 -22.13 -16.06 19.14
N ASP A 257 -23.43 -16.27 19.30
CA ASP A 257 -24.42 -15.82 18.31
C ASP A 257 -24.54 -14.29 18.31
N PHE A 258 -24.77 -13.72 17.12
CA PHE A 258 -25.07 -12.31 16.98
C PHE A 258 -26.58 -12.08 17.15
N THR A 259 -26.97 -11.24 18.11
CA THR A 259 -28.38 -10.87 18.29
C THR A 259 -28.78 -9.73 17.36
N ALA A 260 -30.09 -9.57 17.11
CA ALA A 260 -30.63 -8.46 16.31
C ALA A 260 -30.36 -7.04 16.88
N ASN A 261 -29.81 -6.94 18.11
CA ASN A 261 -29.40 -5.67 18.72
C ASN A 261 -27.88 -5.47 18.73
N TYR A 262 -27.10 -6.50 18.39
CA TYR A 262 -25.65 -6.52 18.57
C TYR A 262 -24.96 -5.35 17.85
N PHE A 263 -25.38 -5.04 16.62
CA PHE A 263 -24.74 -4.02 15.79
C PHE A 263 -25.32 -2.61 15.95
N LYS A 264 -26.40 -2.42 16.71
CA LYS A 264 -26.97 -1.08 16.93
C LYS A 264 -25.95 -0.03 17.40
N PRO A 265 -25.11 -0.32 18.41
CA PRO A 265 -24.12 0.66 18.86
C PRO A 265 -22.92 0.79 17.90
N TYR A 266 -22.66 -0.19 17.04
CA TYR A 266 -21.68 -0.06 15.96
C TYR A 266 -22.15 0.91 14.87
N LEU A 267 -23.45 0.92 14.59
CA LEU A 267 -24.05 1.77 13.55
C LEU A 267 -24.23 3.20 14.05
N THR A 268 -24.78 3.37 15.25
CA THR A 268 -25.10 4.68 15.83
C THR A 268 -24.52 4.85 17.22
N PRO A 269 -23.66 5.85 17.45
CA PRO A 269 -23.14 6.12 18.77
C PRO A 269 -24.23 6.79 19.63
N GLY A 270 -24.85 6.03 20.53
CA GLY A 270 -25.69 6.58 21.61
C GLY A 270 -26.96 7.32 21.19
N GLY A 271 -27.68 6.85 20.16
CA GLY A 271 -28.97 7.44 19.74
C GLY A 271 -28.85 8.79 19.02
N THR A 272 -27.64 9.17 18.59
CA THR A 272 -27.40 10.32 17.73
C THR A 272 -27.68 9.97 16.25
N ASN A 273 -27.82 10.99 15.38
CA ASN A 273 -27.90 10.78 13.94
C ASN A 273 -26.53 10.46 13.29
N GLN A 274 -25.44 10.50 14.08
CA GLN A 274 -24.09 10.21 13.61
C GLN A 274 -23.97 8.73 13.23
N THR A 275 -23.01 8.46 12.35
CA THR A 275 -22.60 7.12 11.95
C THR A 275 -21.27 6.84 12.62
N LEU A 276 -21.18 5.74 13.39
CA LEU A 276 -19.92 5.30 13.95
C LEU A 276 -19.16 4.45 12.92
N PHE A 277 -19.78 3.38 12.43
CA PHE A 277 -19.29 2.59 11.30
C PHE A 277 -20.34 2.53 10.18
N ASP A 278 -19.93 2.86 8.96
CA ASP A 278 -20.73 2.68 7.75
C ASP A 278 -20.47 1.35 7.05
N THR A 279 -19.28 0.78 7.29
CA THR A 279 -18.83 -0.43 6.59
C THR A 279 -18.45 -1.52 7.58
N PHE A 280 -18.87 -2.75 7.30
CA PHE A 280 -18.56 -3.94 8.07
C PHE A 280 -17.77 -4.92 7.20
N ILE A 281 -16.57 -5.24 7.63
CA ILE A 281 -15.67 -6.17 6.96
C ILE A 281 -15.77 -7.50 7.70
N ILE A 282 -16.45 -8.47 7.09
CA ILE A 282 -16.69 -9.77 7.69
C ILE A 282 -15.56 -10.71 7.27
N LEU A 283 -14.81 -11.20 8.26
CA LEU A 283 -13.66 -12.07 8.04
C LEU A 283 -13.59 -13.18 9.09
N GLY A 284 -13.00 -14.33 8.77
CA GLY A 284 -12.79 -15.41 9.73
C GLY A 284 -11.34 -15.86 9.71
N ARG A 285 -10.64 -15.80 10.85
CA ARG A 285 -9.24 -16.23 10.94
C ARG A 285 -9.10 -17.73 10.91
N SER A 286 -10.06 -18.47 11.44
CA SER A 286 -10.02 -19.93 11.46
C SER A 286 -11.28 -20.59 10.92
N TYR A 287 -11.11 -21.84 10.54
CA TYR A 287 -12.15 -22.83 10.32
C TYR A 287 -11.93 -23.97 11.34
N PRO A 288 -12.84 -24.94 11.49
CA PRO A 288 -12.71 -25.98 12.52
C PRO A 288 -11.38 -26.76 12.48
N GLY A 289 -10.74 -26.86 11.31
CA GLY A 289 -9.50 -27.60 11.11
C GLY A 289 -8.21 -26.76 11.04
N GLY A 290 -8.26 -25.43 11.10
CA GLY A 290 -7.06 -24.60 10.91
C GLY A 290 -7.32 -23.11 10.70
N GLU A 291 -6.35 -22.40 10.13
CA GLU A 291 -6.43 -20.96 9.85
C GLU A 291 -6.67 -20.67 8.36
N LEU A 292 -7.32 -19.55 8.03
CA LEU A 292 -7.74 -19.18 6.67
C LEU A 292 -6.88 -18.07 6.03
N GLY A 293 -6.05 -17.36 6.81
CA GLY A 293 -5.44 -16.09 6.37
C GLY A 293 -3.94 -16.09 6.10
N SER A 294 -3.24 -17.22 6.23
CA SER A 294 -1.77 -17.24 6.15
C SER A 294 -1.22 -18.44 5.39
N SER A 295 0.09 -18.49 5.19
CA SER A 295 0.79 -19.61 4.58
C SER A 295 0.64 -20.95 5.30
N LYS A 296 0.10 -20.97 6.53
CA LYS A 296 -0.28 -22.19 7.24
C LYS A 296 -1.74 -22.60 7.01
N ASN A 297 -2.43 -21.99 6.05
CA ASN A 297 -3.75 -22.45 5.63
C ASN A 297 -3.64 -23.78 4.86
N TYR A 298 -4.39 -24.79 5.31
CA TYR A 298 -4.53 -26.10 4.67
C TYR A 298 -5.98 -26.40 4.20
N ALA A 299 -6.86 -25.41 4.27
CA ALA A 299 -8.27 -25.51 3.92
C ALA A 299 -8.47 -25.93 2.46
N ASN A 300 -9.47 -26.79 2.26
CA ASN A 300 -9.94 -27.26 0.97
C ASN A 300 -11.31 -26.67 0.63
N TYR A 301 -11.90 -27.08 -0.48
CA TYR A 301 -13.20 -26.55 -0.92
C TYR A 301 -14.29 -26.74 0.15
N SER A 302 -14.29 -27.86 0.88
CA SER A 302 -15.24 -28.11 1.97
C SER A 302 -15.11 -27.13 3.13
N ASP A 303 -13.90 -26.69 3.44
CA ASP A 303 -13.64 -25.73 4.52
C ASP A 303 -14.03 -24.30 4.09
N PHE A 304 -13.83 -23.98 2.81
CA PHE A 304 -14.31 -22.74 2.21
C PHE A 304 -15.84 -22.73 2.16
N GLN A 305 -16.49 -23.85 1.82
CA GLN A 305 -17.94 -24.00 1.89
C GLN A 305 -18.46 -23.81 3.31
N TRP A 306 -17.83 -24.44 4.31
CA TRP A 306 -18.18 -24.24 5.72
C TRP A 306 -18.12 -22.75 6.10
N TYR A 307 -17.12 -22.01 5.61
CA TYR A 307 -17.00 -20.59 5.90
C TYR A 307 -18.11 -19.74 5.24
N ILE A 308 -18.59 -20.13 4.05
CA ILE A 308 -19.80 -19.55 3.44
C ILE A 308 -21.00 -19.82 4.35
N ASP A 309 -21.21 -21.08 4.72
CA ASP A 309 -22.35 -21.50 5.54
C ASP A 309 -22.38 -20.77 6.90
N GLN A 310 -21.22 -20.60 7.54
CA GLN A 310 -21.07 -19.81 8.77
C GLN A 310 -21.45 -18.35 8.57
N THR A 311 -20.99 -17.74 7.48
CA THR A 311 -21.24 -16.32 7.14
C THR A 311 -22.70 -16.00 6.84
N PHE A 312 -23.40 -16.94 6.21
CA PHE A 312 -24.80 -16.78 5.80
C PHE A 312 -25.80 -17.57 6.67
N SER A 313 -25.35 -18.08 7.82
CA SER A 313 -26.22 -18.80 8.75
C SER A 313 -27.38 -17.92 9.24
N GLU A 314 -28.52 -18.55 9.58
CA GLU A 314 -29.75 -17.84 9.98
C GLU A 314 -29.59 -16.99 11.25
N ASN A 315 -28.69 -17.40 12.16
CA ASN A 315 -28.33 -16.64 13.36
C ASN A 315 -26.94 -15.99 13.22
N GLY A 316 -26.48 -15.82 11.97
CA GLY A 316 -25.15 -15.37 11.62
C GLY A 316 -24.98 -13.85 11.64
N VAL A 317 -23.74 -13.45 11.40
CA VAL A 317 -23.31 -12.05 11.44
C VAL A 317 -24.09 -11.13 10.48
N LEU A 318 -24.40 -11.60 9.27
CA LEU A 318 -25.08 -10.80 8.26
C LEU A 318 -26.57 -10.58 8.59
N GLU A 319 -27.26 -11.61 9.09
CA GLU A 319 -28.66 -11.50 9.50
C GLU A 319 -28.81 -10.52 10.67
N ALA A 320 -27.93 -10.62 11.67
CA ALA A 320 -27.92 -9.72 12.82
C ALA A 320 -27.59 -8.26 12.43
N LEU A 321 -26.65 -8.07 11.50
CA LEU A 321 -26.31 -6.74 10.99
C LEU A 321 -27.46 -6.14 10.17
N ASN A 322 -28.07 -6.92 9.28
CA ASN A 322 -29.22 -6.50 8.49
C ASN A 322 -30.40 -6.10 9.39
N ALA A 323 -30.71 -6.92 10.40
CA ALA A 323 -31.77 -6.63 11.37
C ALA A 323 -31.47 -5.37 12.21
N SER A 324 -30.23 -5.20 12.67
CA SER A 324 -29.82 -4.00 13.42
C SER A 324 -29.95 -2.74 12.56
N ALA A 325 -29.51 -2.79 11.30
CA ALA A 325 -29.60 -1.68 10.35
C ALA A 325 -31.05 -1.35 9.99
N ALA A 326 -31.90 -2.35 9.79
CA ALA A 326 -33.33 -2.17 9.52
C ALA A 326 -34.04 -1.46 10.68
N GLN A 327 -33.80 -1.89 11.92
CA GLN A 327 -34.40 -1.27 13.11
C GLN A 327 -33.98 0.19 13.31
N LEU A 328 -32.79 0.56 12.86
CA LEU A 328 -32.27 1.93 12.91
C LEU A 328 -32.56 2.74 11.64
N GLN A 329 -33.24 2.16 10.64
CA GLN A 329 -33.47 2.78 9.32
C GLN A 329 -32.18 3.25 8.64
N LYS A 330 -31.09 2.49 8.81
CA LYS A 330 -29.79 2.74 8.21
C LYS A 330 -29.51 1.74 7.09
N LYS A 331 -28.51 2.08 6.27
CA LYS A 331 -27.86 1.17 5.33
C LYS A 331 -26.42 0.95 5.79
N ALA A 332 -25.91 -0.26 5.59
CA ALA A 332 -24.52 -0.60 5.89
C ALA A 332 -23.85 -1.23 4.68
N ASN A 333 -22.61 -0.83 4.42
CA ASN A 333 -21.76 -1.47 3.42
C ASN A 333 -21.16 -2.74 4.01
N VAL A 334 -21.00 -3.77 3.18
CA VAL A 334 -20.39 -5.04 3.57
C VAL A 334 -19.27 -5.39 2.61
N TYR A 335 -18.13 -5.77 3.20
CA TYR A 335 -17.06 -6.48 2.51
C TYR A 335 -16.94 -7.88 3.08
N LEU A 336 -16.80 -8.89 2.21
CA LEU A 336 -16.65 -10.29 2.61
C LEU A 336 -15.23 -10.76 2.35
N ALA A 337 -14.62 -11.45 3.31
CA ALA A 337 -13.25 -11.90 3.17
C ALA A 337 -13.10 -13.04 2.17
N ILE A 338 -12.04 -13.02 1.36
CA ILE A 338 -11.61 -14.15 0.54
C ILE A 338 -10.51 -14.88 1.33
N PRO A 339 -10.75 -16.14 1.76
CA PRO A 339 -9.70 -16.94 2.38
C PRO A 339 -8.50 -17.13 1.47
N TYR A 340 -7.30 -17.16 2.05
CA TYR A 340 -6.06 -17.28 1.30
C TYR A 340 -5.89 -18.72 0.76
N PRO A 341 -5.90 -18.96 -0.56
CA PRO A 341 -5.80 -20.34 -1.09
C PRO A 341 -4.49 -21.01 -0.68
N LYS A 342 -4.57 -22.24 -0.17
CA LYS A 342 -3.42 -22.93 0.44
C LYS A 342 -2.22 -23.01 -0.52
N LEU A 343 -1.03 -22.78 0.04
CA LEU A 343 0.23 -22.77 -0.70
C LEU A 343 0.84 -24.16 -0.91
N GLN A 344 0.53 -25.08 -0.01
CA GLN A 344 1.16 -26.38 0.09
C GLN A 344 0.10 -27.47 -0.06
N GLU A 345 0.58 -28.68 -0.39
CA GLU A 345 -0.25 -29.88 -0.59
C GLU A 345 -1.25 -29.78 -1.75
N ASP A 346 -1.72 -30.92 -2.23
CA ASP A 346 -2.73 -30.98 -3.30
C ASP A 346 -4.10 -30.52 -2.78
N ILE A 347 -4.86 -29.81 -3.59
CA ILE A 347 -6.17 -29.24 -3.24
C ILE A 347 -7.25 -30.31 -3.42
N ILE A 348 -8.12 -30.49 -2.42
CA ILE A 348 -9.21 -31.45 -2.45
C ILE A 348 -10.51 -30.74 -2.86
N GLY A 349 -11.13 -31.18 -3.95
CA GLY A 349 -12.42 -30.68 -4.43
C GLY A 349 -13.60 -31.13 -3.58
N LEU A 350 -14.78 -30.51 -3.76
CA LEU A 350 -16.01 -30.91 -3.06
C LEU A 350 -16.44 -32.35 -3.37
N ASP A 351 -16.08 -32.85 -4.54
CA ASP A 351 -16.31 -34.23 -5.00
C ASP A 351 -15.23 -35.22 -4.52
N GLY A 352 -14.26 -34.75 -3.73
CA GLY A 352 -13.11 -35.53 -3.27
C GLY A 352 -11.98 -35.65 -4.30
N ALA A 353 -12.06 -34.98 -5.45
CA ALA A 353 -10.98 -35.00 -6.44
C ALA A 353 -9.71 -34.36 -5.90
N VAL A 354 -8.55 -34.99 -6.15
CA VAL A 354 -7.23 -34.47 -5.78
C VAL A 354 -6.66 -33.65 -6.93
N LEU A 355 -6.54 -32.34 -6.73
CA LEU A 355 -6.05 -31.37 -7.71
C LEU A 355 -4.63 -30.95 -7.37
N LYS A 356 -3.70 -31.08 -8.32
CA LYS A 356 -2.32 -30.64 -8.12
C LYS A 356 -2.28 -29.13 -7.82
N ASN A 357 -1.73 -28.76 -6.68
CA ASN A 357 -1.64 -27.35 -6.30
C ASN A 357 -0.74 -26.59 -7.27
N SER A 358 -1.33 -25.57 -7.89
CA SER A 358 -0.70 -24.71 -8.88
C SER A 358 -1.32 -23.31 -8.80
N PRO A 359 -0.67 -22.26 -9.34
CA PRO A 359 -1.26 -20.94 -9.42
C PRO A 359 -2.67 -20.94 -10.04
N LYS A 360 -2.88 -21.74 -11.09
CA LYS A 360 -4.18 -21.86 -11.78
C LYS A 360 -5.25 -22.51 -10.91
N GLU A 361 -4.93 -23.56 -10.16
CA GLU A 361 -5.92 -24.21 -9.28
C GLU A 361 -6.26 -23.35 -8.05
N ARG A 362 -5.30 -22.58 -7.53
CA ARG A 362 -5.56 -21.59 -6.47
C ARG A 362 -6.46 -20.44 -6.96
N GLU A 363 -6.24 -19.95 -8.18
CA GLU A 363 -7.12 -18.96 -8.83
C GLU A 363 -8.55 -19.51 -8.97
N LYS A 364 -8.70 -20.74 -9.46
CA LYS A 364 -10.03 -21.39 -9.60
C LYS A 364 -10.75 -21.55 -8.27
N MET A 365 -10.04 -21.93 -7.21
CA MET A 365 -10.63 -22.11 -5.89
C MET A 365 -11.16 -20.78 -5.33
N ALA A 366 -10.38 -19.70 -5.43
CA ALA A 366 -10.84 -18.37 -5.03
C ALA A 366 -11.98 -17.86 -5.91
N ALA A 367 -11.95 -18.10 -7.23
CA ALA A 367 -13.02 -17.74 -8.14
C ALA A 367 -14.33 -18.47 -7.81
N TRP A 368 -14.28 -19.79 -7.60
CA TRP A 368 -15.43 -20.58 -7.18
C TRP A 368 -16.03 -20.06 -5.87
N TYR A 369 -15.19 -19.75 -4.87
CA TYR A 369 -15.66 -19.22 -3.60
C TYR A 369 -16.41 -17.89 -3.78
N MET A 370 -15.87 -16.97 -4.58
CA MET A 370 -16.54 -15.69 -4.86
C MET A 370 -17.90 -15.90 -5.54
N GLU A 371 -17.98 -16.79 -6.53
CA GLU A 371 -19.23 -17.12 -7.23
C GLU A 371 -20.27 -17.74 -6.28
N ALA A 372 -19.85 -18.64 -5.39
CA ALA A 372 -20.71 -19.24 -4.38
C ALA A 372 -21.22 -18.21 -3.36
N VAL A 373 -20.33 -17.33 -2.87
CA VAL A 373 -20.71 -16.22 -1.97
C VAL A 373 -21.74 -15.29 -2.61
N GLU A 374 -21.56 -14.92 -3.87
CA GLU A 374 -22.51 -14.06 -4.58
C GLU A 374 -23.86 -14.74 -4.78
N ALA A 375 -23.88 -16.04 -5.13
CA ALA A 375 -25.13 -16.78 -5.28
C ALA A 375 -25.94 -16.78 -3.97
N VAL A 376 -25.29 -17.04 -2.83
CA VAL A 376 -25.97 -17.03 -1.52
C VAL A 376 -26.38 -15.62 -1.10
N TRP A 377 -25.56 -14.60 -1.41
CA TRP A 377 -25.92 -13.20 -1.15
C TRP A 377 -27.22 -12.79 -1.85
N GLU A 378 -27.34 -13.11 -3.14
CA GLU A 378 -28.55 -12.79 -3.93
C GLU A 378 -29.78 -13.57 -3.44
N GLU A 379 -29.61 -14.84 -3.05
CA GLU A 379 -30.68 -15.64 -2.45
C GLU A 379 -31.19 -15.03 -1.14
N LYS A 380 -30.28 -14.57 -0.28
CA LYS A 380 -30.62 -13.96 1.01
C LYS A 380 -31.33 -12.61 0.89
N GLY A 381 -31.04 -11.83 -0.16
CA GLY A 381 -31.77 -10.61 -0.48
C GLY A 381 -31.77 -9.54 0.63
N PHE A 382 -30.61 -9.30 1.27
CA PHE A 382 -30.51 -8.36 2.39
C PHE A 382 -30.96 -6.94 2.02
N SER A 383 -32.08 -6.50 2.61
CA SER A 383 -32.69 -5.21 2.27
C SER A 383 -31.92 -4.00 2.80
N ASN A 384 -31.11 -4.13 3.84
CA ASN A 384 -30.43 -3.01 4.50
C ASN A 384 -28.90 -3.05 4.37
N LEU A 385 -28.37 -4.06 3.69
CA LEU A 385 -26.94 -4.20 3.44
C LEU A 385 -26.61 -3.96 1.98
N THR A 386 -25.40 -3.51 1.70
CA THR A 386 -24.87 -3.34 0.34
C THR A 386 -23.55 -4.07 0.22
N PHE A 387 -23.49 -5.12 -0.61
CA PHE A 387 -22.27 -5.87 -0.84
C PHE A 387 -21.33 -5.13 -1.78
N LYS A 388 -20.38 -4.40 -1.19
CA LYS A 388 -19.44 -3.52 -1.91
C LYS A 388 -18.31 -4.28 -2.57
N GLY A 389 -17.89 -5.40 -1.99
CA GLY A 389 -16.83 -6.23 -2.57
C GLY A 389 -16.11 -7.07 -1.53
N TYR A 390 -14.83 -7.33 -1.75
CA TYR A 390 -14.10 -8.34 -1.02
C TYR A 390 -12.93 -7.79 -0.21
N TYR A 391 -12.60 -8.48 0.88
CA TYR A 391 -11.41 -8.24 1.69
C TYR A 391 -10.42 -9.39 1.49
N TRP A 392 -9.19 -9.12 1.05
CA TRP A 392 -8.17 -10.17 0.93
C TRP A 392 -7.58 -10.52 2.29
N MET A 393 -7.70 -11.79 2.70
CA MET A 393 -7.32 -12.20 4.05
C MET A 393 -5.83 -12.13 4.36
N SER A 394 -4.95 -12.35 3.39
CA SER A 394 -3.51 -12.35 3.67
C SER A 394 -3.00 -10.93 3.81
N GLU A 395 -2.46 -10.61 4.99
CA GLU A 395 -1.92 -9.28 5.32
C GLU A 395 -0.56 -9.00 4.67
N THR A 396 0.00 -9.96 3.95
CA THR A 396 1.32 -9.85 3.31
C THR A 396 1.31 -10.44 1.92
N MET A 397 1.95 -9.77 0.96
CA MET A 397 2.31 -10.36 -0.33
C MET A 397 3.69 -11.01 -0.21
N GLY A 398 3.75 -12.11 0.54
CA GLY A 398 4.98 -12.73 1.02
C GLY A 398 5.67 -13.63 0.00
N TYR A 399 4.94 -14.10 -1.01
CA TYR A 399 5.46 -15.03 -2.01
C TYR A 399 5.35 -14.48 -3.44
N PRO A 400 6.30 -14.81 -4.35
CA PRO A 400 6.29 -14.31 -5.73
C PRO A 400 4.99 -14.59 -6.49
N GLN A 401 4.30 -15.68 -6.15
CA GLN A 401 3.03 -16.08 -6.77
C GLN A 401 1.79 -15.36 -6.22
N ASP A 402 1.91 -14.55 -5.16
CA ASP A 402 0.77 -13.87 -4.54
C ASP A 402 0.29 -12.70 -5.39
N GLY A 403 1.20 -11.82 -5.81
CA GLY A 403 0.85 -10.65 -6.65
C GLY A 403 0.04 -11.04 -7.89
N PRO A 404 0.53 -11.95 -8.74
CA PRO A 404 -0.19 -12.39 -9.93
C PRO A 404 -1.54 -13.08 -9.66
N LEU A 405 -1.71 -13.72 -8.50
CA LEU A 405 -2.98 -14.31 -8.08
C LEU A 405 -3.96 -13.22 -7.69
N VAL A 406 -3.54 -12.27 -6.85
CA VAL A 406 -4.36 -11.16 -6.39
C VAL A 406 -4.78 -10.26 -7.56
N GLU A 407 -3.88 -9.97 -8.51
CA GLU A 407 -4.20 -9.20 -9.73
C GLU A 407 -5.33 -9.86 -10.55
N GLN A 408 -5.32 -11.20 -10.66
CA GLN A 408 -6.37 -11.93 -11.37
C GLN A 408 -7.70 -11.90 -10.63
N ILE A 409 -7.66 -12.05 -9.30
CA ILE A 409 -8.85 -11.99 -8.46
C ILE A 409 -9.44 -10.58 -8.47
N SER A 410 -8.61 -9.55 -8.34
CA SER A 410 -8.97 -8.14 -8.50
C SER A 410 -9.68 -7.89 -9.84
N ALA A 411 -9.09 -8.32 -10.96
CA ALA A 411 -9.69 -8.13 -12.27
C ALA A 411 -11.09 -8.77 -12.40
N ARG A 412 -11.31 -9.94 -11.77
CA ARG A 412 -12.62 -10.61 -11.73
C ARG A 412 -13.63 -9.84 -10.87
N ILE A 413 -13.19 -9.30 -9.74
CA ILE A 413 -14.00 -8.49 -8.84
C ILE A 413 -14.44 -7.19 -9.54
N HIS A 414 -13.52 -6.52 -10.23
CA HIS A 414 -13.82 -5.31 -10.99
C HIS A 414 -14.79 -5.54 -12.16
N GLN A 415 -14.69 -6.69 -12.85
CA GLN A 415 -15.67 -7.07 -13.90
C GLN A 415 -17.11 -7.19 -13.37
N LYS A 416 -17.26 -7.42 -12.07
CA LYS A 416 -18.55 -7.48 -11.37
C LYS A 416 -18.97 -6.13 -10.77
N GLY A 417 -18.20 -5.06 -11.00
CA GLY A 417 -18.46 -3.73 -10.44
C GLY A 417 -18.28 -3.64 -8.93
N LYS A 418 -17.45 -4.52 -8.35
CA LYS A 418 -17.13 -4.58 -6.92
C LYS A 418 -15.71 -4.11 -6.67
N PHE A 419 -15.37 -3.91 -5.39
CA PHE A 419 -14.05 -3.44 -4.95
C PHE A 419 -13.29 -4.50 -4.17
N LEU A 420 -11.95 -4.49 -4.23
CA LEU A 420 -11.06 -5.35 -3.45
C LEU A 420 -10.25 -4.50 -2.47
N ILE A 421 -10.30 -4.82 -1.18
CA ILE A 421 -9.56 -4.13 -0.14
C ILE A 421 -8.69 -5.10 0.68
N TYR A 422 -7.72 -4.58 1.45
CA TYR A 422 -6.98 -5.35 2.44
C TYR A 422 -6.34 -4.47 3.53
N SER A 423 -5.85 -5.10 4.60
CA SER A 423 -5.18 -4.42 5.71
C SER A 423 -3.79 -5.02 5.98
N PRO A 424 -2.72 -4.49 5.37
CA PRO A 424 -1.36 -4.96 5.62
C PRO A 424 -0.79 -4.46 6.96
N HIS A 425 0.04 -5.28 7.60
CA HIS A 425 0.85 -4.87 8.75
C HIS A 425 1.92 -3.84 8.33
N ALA A 426 2.25 -2.87 9.20
CA ALA A 426 3.28 -1.84 9.00
C ALA A 426 4.74 -2.32 8.78
N LEU A 427 4.97 -3.63 8.72
CA LEU A 427 6.25 -4.28 8.46
C LEU A 427 6.18 -5.18 7.24
N SER A 428 5.02 -5.28 6.60
CA SER A 428 4.90 -6.00 5.34
C SER A 428 5.82 -5.33 4.32
N THR A 429 6.77 -6.11 3.81
CA THR A 429 7.50 -5.77 2.60
C THR A 429 6.47 -5.75 1.46
N ASN A 430 6.49 -4.74 0.59
CA ASN A 430 5.61 -4.58 -0.58
C ASN A 430 4.26 -3.87 -0.35
N PHE A 431 3.99 -3.29 0.83
CA PHE A 431 2.79 -2.47 1.02
C PHE A 431 2.72 -1.30 0.03
N GLU A 432 3.85 -0.70 -0.32
CA GLU A 432 3.96 0.40 -1.30
C GLU A 432 3.43 0.05 -2.70
N ARG A 433 3.16 -1.23 -2.97
CA ARG A 433 2.70 -1.77 -4.25
C ARG A 433 1.21 -2.11 -4.27
N TRP A 434 0.44 -1.76 -3.24
CA TRP A 434 -0.95 -2.22 -3.12
C TRP A 434 -1.83 -1.92 -4.34
N GLU A 435 -1.78 -0.70 -4.88
CA GLU A 435 -2.54 -0.32 -6.09
C GLU A 435 -2.16 -1.20 -7.29
N THR A 436 -0.87 -1.56 -7.38
CA THR A 436 -0.36 -2.38 -8.50
C THR A 436 -0.86 -3.82 -8.46
N TYR A 437 -1.22 -4.33 -7.28
CA TYR A 437 -1.88 -5.62 -7.12
C TYR A 437 -3.38 -5.56 -7.46
N GLY A 438 -3.92 -4.36 -7.71
CA GLY A 438 -5.32 -4.14 -8.07
C GLY A 438 -6.25 -3.99 -6.85
N PHE A 439 -5.73 -3.66 -5.69
CA PHE A 439 -6.55 -3.25 -4.55
C PHE A 439 -7.12 -1.85 -4.81
N ASP A 440 -8.38 -1.62 -4.45
CA ASP A 440 -9.05 -0.31 -4.46
C ASP A 440 -8.93 0.42 -3.12
N GLY A 441 -8.53 -0.31 -2.08
CA GLY A 441 -8.24 0.27 -0.77
C GLY A 441 -7.29 -0.58 0.06
N ALA A 442 -6.23 0.05 0.54
CA ALA A 442 -5.32 -0.52 1.52
C ALA A 442 -5.46 0.24 2.83
N TYR A 443 -5.40 -0.46 3.96
CA TYR A 443 -5.48 0.15 5.29
C TYR A 443 -4.30 -0.29 6.14
N LEU A 444 -3.29 0.57 6.24
CA LEU A 444 -2.05 0.22 6.93
C LEU A 444 -2.32 0.05 8.42
N GLN A 445 -2.05 -1.14 8.93
CA GLN A 445 -2.13 -1.45 10.35
C GLN A 445 -0.82 -1.08 11.04
N PRO A 446 -0.79 -0.12 11.98
CA PRO A 446 0.45 0.31 12.62
C PRO A 446 1.13 -0.78 13.46
N ASN A 447 0.34 -1.68 14.06
CA ASN A 447 0.78 -2.69 15.02
C ASN A 447 1.59 -2.10 16.20
N ALA A 448 1.29 -0.84 16.54
CA ALA A 448 1.92 -0.11 17.64
C ALA A 448 1.33 -0.50 19.00
N PHE A 449 0.14 -1.08 19.00
CA PHE A 449 -0.69 -1.27 20.19
C PHE A 449 -0.06 -2.14 21.29
N ARG A 450 0.80 -3.10 20.93
CA ARG A 450 1.51 -3.96 21.90
C ARG A 450 2.96 -3.52 22.16
N LEU A 451 3.39 -2.39 21.60
CA LEU A 451 4.73 -1.84 21.82
C LEU A 451 4.80 -1.09 23.15
N LYS A 452 6.02 -0.81 23.62
CA LYS A 452 6.22 0.14 24.72
C LYS A 452 5.72 1.52 24.28
N LEU A 453 5.23 2.31 25.24
CA LEU A 453 4.68 3.63 24.95
C LEU A 453 5.64 4.56 24.20
N THR A 454 6.96 4.44 24.46
CA THR A 454 8.02 5.20 23.78
C THR A 454 8.17 4.83 22.32
N ASP A 455 7.90 3.57 21.98
CA ASP A 455 8.11 3.02 20.63
C ASP A 455 6.82 3.14 19.80
N ALA A 456 5.66 3.22 20.48
CA ALA A 456 4.35 3.35 19.87
C ALA A 456 4.19 4.68 19.10
N ASP A 457 4.68 5.80 19.62
CA ASP A 457 4.55 7.10 18.96
C ASP A 457 5.32 7.12 17.64
N GLN A 458 6.58 6.67 17.67
CA GLN A 458 7.40 6.56 16.46
C GLN A 458 6.75 5.65 15.41
N ARG A 459 6.18 4.52 15.85
CA ARG A 459 5.46 3.59 14.96
C ARG A 459 4.21 4.22 14.35
N LEU A 460 3.42 4.93 15.13
CA LEU A 460 2.21 5.60 14.65
C LEU A 460 2.58 6.71 13.66
N HIS A 461 3.56 7.57 13.97
CA HIS A 461 4.03 8.60 13.04
C HIS A 461 4.48 8.00 11.71
N ARG A 462 5.23 6.89 11.77
CA ARG A 462 5.66 6.17 10.56
C ARG A 462 4.47 5.62 9.77
N ALA A 463 3.45 5.07 10.43
CA ALA A 463 2.28 4.52 9.76
C ALA A 463 1.46 5.60 9.06
N PHE A 464 1.14 6.72 9.73
CA PHE A 464 0.43 7.84 9.12
C PHE A 464 1.19 8.46 7.96
N LEU A 465 2.51 8.66 8.12
CA LEU A 465 3.38 9.14 7.04
C LEU A 465 3.34 8.18 5.83
N ASN A 466 3.49 6.87 6.05
CA ASN A 466 3.43 5.91 4.96
C ASN A 466 2.05 5.87 4.30
N ALA A 467 0.97 6.02 5.06
CA ALA A 467 -0.39 6.08 4.51
C ALA A 467 -0.60 7.32 3.64
N GLN A 468 -0.02 8.47 3.99
CA GLN A 468 0.03 9.66 3.11
C GLN A 468 0.85 9.40 1.84
N ILE A 469 2.06 8.84 1.97
CA ILE A 469 2.97 8.59 0.84
C ILE A 469 2.34 7.66 -0.19
N TYR A 470 1.69 6.60 0.26
CA TYR A 470 1.15 5.56 -0.61
C TYR A 470 -0.37 5.67 -0.80
N GLY A 471 -0.99 6.77 -0.38
CA GLY A 471 -2.43 7.02 -0.59
C GLY A 471 -3.36 5.98 0.06
N SER A 472 -2.93 5.35 1.16
CA SER A 472 -3.73 4.32 1.85
C SER A 472 -4.54 4.92 3.02
N GLY A 473 -5.56 4.21 3.47
CA GLY A 473 -6.18 4.45 4.77
C GLY A 473 -5.32 3.90 5.92
N ILE A 474 -5.84 4.02 7.14
CA ILE A 474 -5.24 3.48 8.37
C ILE A 474 -6.18 2.46 8.99
N ASN A 475 -5.62 1.37 9.53
CA ASN A 475 -6.34 0.45 10.41
C ASN A 475 -6.04 0.81 11.88
N ILE A 476 -7.04 1.33 12.58
CA ILE A 476 -6.96 1.67 14.01
C ILE A 476 -7.20 0.42 14.84
N GLU A 477 -6.35 0.17 15.83
CA GLU A 477 -6.36 -1.10 16.58
C GLU A 477 -6.75 -0.92 18.04
N ILE A 478 -7.60 -1.84 18.50
CA ILE A 478 -7.70 -2.21 19.91
C ILE A 478 -7.76 -3.75 20.02
N ASP A 479 -7.11 -4.30 21.03
CA ASP A 479 -7.14 -5.75 21.29
C ASP A 479 -8.40 -6.17 22.06
N GLN A 480 -8.66 -7.48 22.11
CA GLN A 480 -9.71 -8.07 22.93
C GLN A 480 -9.25 -8.13 24.39
N TYR A 481 -9.64 -7.13 25.18
CA TYR A 481 -9.38 -7.14 26.62
C TYR A 481 -10.59 -7.56 27.44
N GLY A 482 -10.29 -8.32 28.48
CA GLY A 482 -11.20 -8.55 29.60
C GLY A 482 -11.06 -7.47 30.69
N PRO A 483 -11.93 -7.50 31.71
CA PRO A 483 -11.99 -6.47 32.76
C PRO A 483 -10.68 -6.21 33.52
N HIS A 484 -9.76 -7.19 33.60
CA HIS A 484 -8.48 -7.04 34.31
C HIS A 484 -7.36 -6.42 33.47
N GLN A 485 -7.55 -6.29 32.15
CA GLN A 485 -6.53 -5.81 31.21
C GLN A 485 -6.94 -4.49 30.53
N ILE A 486 -8.22 -4.11 30.64
CA ILE A 486 -8.77 -2.97 29.92
C ILE A 486 -8.05 -1.65 30.24
N GLU A 487 -7.64 -1.42 31.49
CA GLU A 487 -6.92 -0.20 31.89
C GLU A 487 -5.66 0.03 31.03
N ALA A 488 -4.82 -1.00 30.89
CA ALA A 488 -3.62 -0.93 30.03
C ALA A 488 -3.99 -0.81 28.54
N GLY A 489 -5.07 -1.49 28.12
CA GLY A 489 -5.57 -1.44 26.75
C GLY A 489 -6.07 -0.06 26.32
N VAL A 490 -6.76 0.66 27.22
CA VAL A 490 -7.29 1.98 26.92
C VAL A 490 -6.16 2.99 26.75
N VAL A 491 -5.06 2.91 27.52
CA VAL A 491 -3.93 3.84 27.39
C VAL A 491 -3.34 3.82 25.97
N ASN A 492 -3.07 2.63 25.43
CA ASN A 492 -2.55 2.51 24.06
C ASN A 492 -3.60 2.91 23.02
N PHE A 493 -4.88 2.63 23.29
CA PHE A 493 -5.96 3.05 22.40
C PHE A 493 -6.09 4.57 22.32
N LYS A 494 -5.92 5.31 23.44
CA LYS A 494 -5.93 6.78 23.43
C LYS A 494 -4.92 7.34 22.44
N LYS A 495 -3.71 6.76 22.39
CA LYS A 495 -2.65 7.20 21.47
C LYS A 495 -3.06 7.06 19.99
N TYR A 496 -3.74 5.97 19.63
CA TYR A 496 -4.26 5.80 18.27
C TYR A 496 -5.30 6.87 17.94
N ILE A 497 -6.20 7.18 18.88
CA ILE A 497 -7.25 8.19 18.70
C ILE A 497 -6.66 9.60 18.65
N GLU A 498 -5.75 9.94 19.55
CA GLU A 498 -5.02 11.22 19.54
C GLU A 498 -4.24 11.41 18.23
N MET A 499 -3.53 10.38 17.74
CA MET A 499 -2.87 10.42 16.44
C MET A 499 -3.86 10.60 15.29
N SER A 500 -5.00 9.91 15.34
CA SER A 500 -6.05 10.05 14.33
C SER A 500 -6.53 11.50 14.23
N HIS A 501 -6.74 12.19 15.35
CA HIS A 501 -7.11 13.62 15.36
C HIS A 501 -5.97 14.52 14.87
N ARG A 502 -4.73 14.28 15.31
CA ARG A 502 -3.55 15.05 14.87
C ARG A 502 -3.36 15.02 13.35
N TYR A 503 -3.61 13.87 12.73
CA TYR A 503 -3.51 13.70 11.27
C TYR A 503 -4.82 13.97 10.52
N GLY A 504 -5.86 14.46 11.20
CA GLY A 504 -7.12 14.85 10.56
C GLY A 504 -7.93 13.68 9.98
N LEU A 505 -7.88 12.51 10.62
CA LEU A 505 -8.56 11.28 10.18
C LEU A 505 -10.11 11.29 10.31
N PRO A 506 -10.75 12.00 11.26
CA PRO A 506 -12.23 12.00 11.33
C PRO A 506 -12.87 12.43 9.99
N GLY A 507 -13.74 11.57 9.46
CA GLY A 507 -14.40 11.79 8.15
C GLY A 507 -13.57 11.37 6.92
N GLN A 508 -12.32 10.94 7.11
CA GLN A 508 -11.48 10.27 6.11
C GLN A 508 -11.78 8.76 6.08
N SER A 509 -11.04 7.99 5.27
CA SER A 509 -11.17 6.53 5.23
C SER A 509 -10.26 5.83 6.25
N LEU A 510 -10.89 5.10 7.17
CA LEU A 510 -10.24 4.25 8.15
C LEU A 510 -10.99 2.93 8.31
N ILE A 511 -10.29 1.92 8.81
CA ILE A 511 -10.93 0.72 9.35
C ILE A 511 -10.51 0.51 10.79
N PHE A 512 -11.31 -0.26 11.53
CA PHE A 512 -11.11 -0.52 12.94
C PHE A 512 -10.97 -2.01 13.22
N TYR A 513 -9.81 -2.39 13.77
CA TYR A 513 -9.54 -3.72 14.30
C TYR A 513 -9.85 -3.78 15.79
N GLN A 514 -10.64 -4.76 16.21
CA GLN A 514 -11.18 -4.83 17.57
C GLN A 514 -11.01 -6.19 18.27
N GLY A 515 -10.30 -7.14 17.67
CA GLY A 515 -10.37 -8.54 18.11
C GLY A 515 -11.82 -9.08 18.04
N ILE A 516 -12.22 -9.94 18.98
CA ILE A 516 -13.60 -10.45 19.05
C ILE A 516 -14.42 -9.56 19.99
N GLY A 517 -15.40 -8.83 19.44
CA GLY A 517 -16.45 -8.14 20.19
C GLY A 517 -16.00 -7.05 21.17
N MET A 518 -14.87 -6.37 20.92
CA MET A 518 -14.38 -5.35 21.86
C MET A 518 -15.29 -4.13 21.92
N VAL A 519 -15.85 -3.66 20.80
CA VAL A 519 -16.83 -2.56 20.83
C VAL A 519 -18.05 -2.96 21.65
N ASP A 520 -18.61 -4.14 21.42
CA ASP A 520 -19.72 -4.69 22.21
C ASP A 520 -19.39 -4.71 23.72
N ARG A 521 -18.19 -5.15 24.10
CA ARG A 521 -17.70 -5.08 25.48
C ARG A 521 -17.62 -3.65 26.03
N MET A 522 -17.14 -2.68 25.23
CA MET A 522 -17.07 -1.28 25.65
C MET A 522 -18.43 -0.72 26.09
N ILE A 523 -19.52 -1.30 25.57
CA ILE A 523 -20.90 -0.83 25.80
C ILE A 523 -21.58 -1.64 26.89
N GLN A 524 -21.42 -2.97 26.88
CA GLN A 524 -22.10 -3.83 27.84
C GLN A 524 -21.49 -3.72 29.25
N TYR A 525 -20.18 -3.52 29.35
CA TYR A 525 -19.51 -3.37 30.64
C TYR A 525 -19.56 -1.91 31.08
N GLY A 526 -20.42 -1.60 32.06
CA GLY A 526 -20.54 -0.26 32.66
C GLY A 526 -19.37 0.15 33.55
N THR A 527 -18.13 -0.29 33.27
CA THR A 527 -16.94 0.17 34.01
C THR A 527 -16.38 1.45 33.37
N PRO A 528 -15.74 2.34 34.15
CA PRO A 528 -15.23 3.62 33.63
C PRO A 528 -14.29 3.49 32.43
N TYR A 529 -13.41 2.48 32.41
CA TYR A 529 -12.44 2.29 31.31
C TYR A 529 -13.10 1.86 30.00
N TYR A 530 -14.08 0.96 30.03
CA TYR A 530 -14.82 0.56 28.83
C TYR A 530 -15.64 1.73 28.27
N MET A 531 -16.31 2.49 29.15
CA MET A 531 -17.03 3.70 28.76
C MET A 531 -16.09 4.75 28.17
N GLU A 532 -14.92 4.99 28.78
CA GLU A 532 -13.91 5.90 28.25
C GLU A 532 -13.41 5.49 26.86
N ALA A 533 -13.12 4.20 26.66
CA ALA A 533 -12.73 3.70 25.35
C ALA A 533 -13.83 3.92 24.30
N TYR A 534 -15.09 3.71 24.67
CA TYR A 534 -16.20 3.97 23.78
C TYR A 534 -16.32 5.45 23.44
N GLU A 535 -16.18 6.36 24.41
CA GLU A 535 -16.17 7.81 24.16
C GLU A 535 -15.06 8.21 23.18
N GLN A 536 -13.86 7.65 23.34
CA GLN A 536 -12.76 7.88 22.40
C GLN A 536 -13.07 7.37 21.01
N LEU A 537 -13.64 6.17 20.88
CA LEU A 537 -14.06 5.63 19.59
C LEU A 537 -15.13 6.52 18.92
N LYS A 538 -16.11 7.01 19.70
CA LYS A 538 -17.15 7.93 19.22
C LYS A 538 -16.59 9.25 18.69
N SER A 539 -15.42 9.69 19.14
CA SER A 539 -14.78 10.89 18.61
C SER A 539 -14.41 10.80 17.12
N LEU A 540 -14.37 9.58 16.55
CA LEU A 540 -14.19 9.35 15.11
C LEU A 540 -15.52 9.28 14.32
N SER A 541 -16.66 9.33 15.00
CA SER A 541 -17.97 9.30 14.33
C SER A 541 -18.19 10.54 13.48
N TYR A 542 -18.99 10.41 12.44
CA TYR A 542 -19.24 11.48 11.48
C TYR A 542 -20.70 11.51 11.05
N SER A 543 -21.10 12.58 10.36
CA SER A 543 -22.43 12.68 9.74
C SER A 543 -22.30 12.51 8.23
N ILE A 544 -23.15 11.69 7.64
CA ILE A 544 -23.32 11.65 6.19
C ILE A 544 -24.05 12.94 5.82
N MET A 545 -23.41 13.85 5.06
CA MET A 545 -24.13 14.97 4.45
C MET A 545 -25.23 14.37 3.56
N GLN A 546 -26.49 14.73 3.85
CA GLN A 546 -27.67 14.25 3.12
C GLN A 546 -27.65 14.68 1.66
#